data_AF-A0A3C0GJP8-F1
#
_entry.id   AF-A0A3C0GJP8-F1
#
_cell.length_a   1.000
_cell.length_b   1.000
_cell.length_c   1.000
_cell.angle_alpha   90.00
_cell.angle_beta   90.00
_cell.angle_gamma   90.00
#
_symmetry.space_group_name_H-M   'P 1'
#
loop_
_entity.id
_entity.type
_entity.pdbx_description
1 polymer ?
#
loop_
_entity_poly.entity_id
_entity_poly.type
_entity_poly.pdbx_seq_one_letter_code
_entity_poly.pdbx_strand_id
1 'polypeptide(L)'
;MNNFVAGGCSFTFGHELSDDQEGKIPSKLTWAHGLFNLTIPRAKKGKYICAARPGIGNPAIARRVFDAITTNHTKVVVVMWSFLSRYDWAMPRHAKLEQTRWASISPWDTDAGNEEAFRKIGGSETQQEQWKARQKTFEETGVKPFAESIYKHAANEYHEIYLSWKSIIWLQNILEKKKIPFMFTLADNSLFYKEKKHHKDQDSLMKALHDEIDITKWFSFGERMMG
;
A
#
# COMPACT_ATOMS: atom_id res chain seq x y z
N MET A 1 25.91 -2.41 -4.64
CA MET A 1 25.32 -1.66 -3.50
C MET A 1 24.11 -2.44 -3.01
N ASN A 2 23.94 -2.64 -1.70
CA ASN A 2 22.92 -3.58 -1.17
C ASN A 2 21.64 -2.86 -0.73
N ASN A 3 20.85 -2.31 -1.67
CA ASN A 3 19.67 -1.54 -1.30
C ASN A 3 18.56 -2.43 -0.74
N PHE A 4 17.89 -1.93 0.31
CA PHE A 4 16.75 -2.53 0.99
C PHE A 4 15.51 -1.74 0.59
N VAL A 5 14.57 -2.36 -0.13
CA VAL A 5 13.35 -1.71 -0.57
C VAL A 5 12.19 -2.11 0.34
N ALA A 6 11.47 -1.11 0.88
CA ALA A 6 10.32 -1.32 1.74
C ALA A 6 9.04 -0.78 1.08
N GLY A 7 8.06 -1.67 0.84
CA GLY A 7 6.74 -1.34 0.29
C GLY A 7 5.63 -1.39 1.33
N GLY A 8 4.61 -0.55 1.17
CA GLY A 8 3.42 -0.58 2.01
C GLY A 8 2.67 0.75 2.04
N CYS A 9 1.78 0.89 3.01
CA CYS A 9 1.01 2.12 3.23
C CYS A 9 1.59 2.98 4.37
N SER A 10 0.73 3.62 5.17
CA SER A 10 1.11 4.48 6.30
C SER A 10 1.93 3.77 7.36
N PHE A 11 1.67 2.49 7.65
CA PHE A 11 2.42 1.74 8.68
C PHE A 11 3.89 1.46 8.29
N THR A 12 4.17 1.17 7.02
CA THR A 12 5.55 1.03 6.52
C THR A 12 6.23 2.38 6.34
N PHE A 13 5.46 3.42 6.02
CA PHE A 13 5.97 4.79 5.94
C PHE A 13 6.27 5.36 7.35
N GLY A 14 5.47 4.97 8.33
CA GLY A 14 5.48 5.45 9.71
C GLY A 14 4.83 6.82 9.89
N HIS A 15 3.69 7.03 9.23
CA HIS A 15 2.85 8.19 9.50
C HIS A 15 2.38 8.13 10.97
N GLU A 16 2.29 9.27 11.65
CA GLU A 16 1.87 9.39 13.05
C GLU A 16 2.84 8.80 14.09
N LEU A 17 4.00 8.29 13.69
CA LEU A 17 5.08 7.95 14.63
C LEU A 17 5.72 9.22 15.19
N SER A 18 6.39 9.10 16.33
CA SER A 18 6.95 10.26 17.05
C SER A 18 8.03 11.03 16.27
N ASP A 19 8.60 10.43 15.22
CA ASP A 19 9.54 11.07 14.29
C ASP A 19 8.93 11.39 12.92
N ASP A 20 7.60 11.28 12.76
CA ASP A 20 6.90 11.69 11.55
C ASP A 20 7.08 13.19 11.32
N GLN A 21 7.43 13.55 10.08
CA GLN A 21 7.56 14.93 9.65
C GLN A 21 6.42 15.26 8.70
N GLU A 22 5.19 15.15 9.19
CA GLU A 22 3.96 15.44 8.45
C GLU A 22 3.85 14.66 7.13
N GLY A 23 4.35 13.42 7.09
CA GLY A 23 4.33 12.59 5.90
C GLY A 23 5.37 12.96 4.82
N LYS A 24 6.31 13.87 5.11
CA LYS A 24 7.35 14.32 4.14
C LYS A 24 8.50 13.34 3.99
N ILE A 25 8.91 12.71 5.09
CA ILE A 25 9.97 11.70 5.09
C ILE A 25 9.51 10.41 5.78
N PRO A 26 9.97 9.23 5.33
CA PRO A 26 9.70 7.99 6.02
C PRO A 26 10.33 7.98 7.42
N SER A 27 9.57 7.53 8.41
CA SER A 27 10.03 7.35 9.78
C SER A 27 11.10 6.25 9.88
N LYS A 28 12.05 6.46 10.79
CA LYS A 28 13.10 5.50 11.15
C LYS A 28 12.67 4.52 12.25
N LEU A 29 11.48 4.73 12.83
CA LEU A 29 10.91 3.91 13.90
C LEU A 29 9.99 2.80 13.40
N THR A 30 9.83 2.67 12.08
CA THR A 30 9.01 1.63 11.46
C THR A 30 9.63 0.24 11.56
N TRP A 31 8.79 -0.79 11.54
CA TRP A 31 9.21 -2.20 11.50
C TRP A 31 10.23 -2.48 10.39
N ALA A 32 9.99 -1.93 9.19
CA ALA A 32 10.84 -2.14 8.02
C ALA A 32 12.21 -1.46 8.18
N HIS A 33 12.25 -0.27 8.78
CA HIS A 33 13.51 0.40 9.09
C HIS A 33 14.28 -0.34 10.20
N GLY A 34 13.58 -0.87 11.19
CA GLY A 34 14.13 -1.77 12.21
C GLY A 34 14.79 -3.01 11.57
N LEU A 35 14.09 -3.70 10.67
CA LEU A 35 14.64 -4.84 9.93
C LEU A 35 15.86 -4.47 9.11
N PHE A 36 15.83 -3.34 8.39
CA PHE A 36 17.00 -2.82 7.67
C PHE A 36 18.20 -2.60 8.60
N ASN A 37 17.96 -2.17 9.84
CA ASN A 37 19.00 -1.97 10.84
C ASN A 37 19.61 -3.26 11.36
N LEU A 38 18.82 -4.33 11.47
CA LEU A 38 19.26 -5.64 11.97
C LEU A 38 19.92 -6.51 10.89
N THR A 39 19.46 -6.42 9.64
CA THR A 39 19.78 -7.42 8.59
C THR A 39 21.09 -7.17 7.84
N ILE A 40 21.68 -5.97 7.91
CA ILE A 40 22.88 -5.65 7.12
C ILE A 40 24.01 -5.09 7.99
N PRO A 41 25.18 -5.78 8.08
CA PRO A 41 26.35 -5.28 8.77
C PRO A 41 26.74 -3.88 8.25
N ARG A 42 27.05 -2.95 9.15
CA ARG A 42 27.30 -1.53 8.82
C ARG A 42 28.28 -1.35 7.65
N ALA A 43 29.33 -2.16 7.58
CA ALA A 43 30.36 -2.11 6.53
C ALA A 43 29.86 -2.49 5.12
N LYS A 44 28.70 -3.15 4.97
CA LYS A 44 28.09 -3.55 3.69
C LYS A 44 26.67 -2.99 3.50
N LYS A 45 26.28 -2.03 4.34
CA LYS A 45 24.92 -1.49 4.38
C LYS A 45 24.66 -0.60 3.16
N GLY A 46 23.77 -1.04 2.28
CA GLY A 46 23.27 -0.19 1.21
C GLY A 46 22.24 0.81 1.73
N LYS A 47 21.46 1.40 0.83
CA LYS A 47 20.46 2.41 1.19
C LYS A 47 19.13 1.76 1.55
N TYR A 48 18.41 2.37 2.49
CA TYR A 48 16.98 2.12 2.70
C TYR A 48 16.18 2.93 1.67
N ILE A 49 15.35 2.25 0.89
CA ILE A 49 14.50 2.85 -0.14
C ILE A 49 13.05 2.60 0.25
N CYS A 50 12.37 3.65 0.67
CA CYS A 50 10.95 3.58 1.00
C CYS A 50 10.12 3.76 -0.27
N ALA A 51 9.48 2.69 -0.72
CA ALA A 51 8.45 2.72 -1.76
C ALA A 51 7.04 2.92 -1.15
N ALA A 52 6.89 2.85 0.18
CA ALA A 52 5.62 3.05 0.84
C ALA A 52 5.09 4.49 0.72
N ARG A 53 3.77 4.65 0.85
CA ARG A 53 3.12 5.97 0.92
C ARG A 53 1.82 5.89 1.74
N PRO A 54 1.52 6.86 2.61
CA PRO A 54 0.24 6.88 3.33
C PRO A 54 -0.96 6.90 2.37
N GLY A 55 -2.05 6.22 2.76
CA GLY A 55 -3.32 6.24 2.03
C GLY A 55 -3.38 5.41 0.74
N ILE A 56 -2.31 4.74 0.32
CA ILE A 56 -2.33 3.92 -0.90
C ILE A 56 -2.90 2.51 -0.67
N GLY A 57 -3.40 1.88 -1.74
CA GLY A 57 -3.88 0.50 -1.75
C GLY A 57 -2.87 -0.50 -2.32
N ASN A 58 -3.23 -1.78 -2.32
CA ASN A 58 -2.36 -2.89 -2.76
C ASN A 58 -1.86 -2.74 -4.21
N PRO A 59 -2.66 -2.33 -5.20
CA PRO A 59 -2.15 -2.11 -6.55
C PRO A 59 -1.07 -1.03 -6.63
N ALA A 60 -1.22 0.07 -5.89
CA ALA A 60 -0.24 1.14 -5.81
C ALA A 60 1.05 0.67 -5.12
N ILE A 61 0.95 -0.12 -4.05
CA ILE A 61 2.10 -0.73 -3.37
C ILE A 61 2.93 -1.54 -4.38
N ALA A 62 2.28 -2.43 -5.11
CA ALA A 62 2.96 -3.26 -6.10
C ALA A 62 3.66 -2.43 -7.17
N ARG A 63 2.96 -1.43 -7.74
CA ARG A 63 3.52 -0.51 -8.74
C ARG A 63 4.74 0.25 -8.22
N ARG A 64 4.67 0.81 -7.01
CA ARG A 64 5.76 1.61 -6.43
C ARG A 64 6.97 0.76 -6.06
N VAL A 65 6.76 -0.45 -5.55
CA VAL A 65 7.87 -1.40 -5.32
C VAL A 65 8.50 -1.80 -6.65
N PHE A 66 7.70 -2.08 -7.67
CA PHE A 66 8.20 -2.38 -9.00
C PHE A 66 9.08 -1.25 -9.56
N ASP A 67 8.63 0.00 -9.47
CA ASP A 67 9.41 1.17 -9.89
C ASP A 67 10.72 1.34 -9.10
N ALA A 68 10.69 1.06 -7.79
CA ALA A 68 11.89 1.11 -6.95
C ALA A 68 12.93 0.06 -7.35
N ILE A 69 12.51 -1.18 -7.62
CA ILE A 69 13.43 -2.28 -7.97
C ILE A 69 13.95 -2.23 -9.42
N THR A 70 13.27 -1.50 -10.31
CA THR A 70 13.75 -1.29 -11.69
C THR A 70 14.77 -0.17 -11.77
N THR A 71 14.64 0.85 -10.92
CA THR A 71 15.53 2.02 -10.88
C THR A 71 16.74 1.81 -9.96
N ASN A 72 16.71 0.79 -9.09
CA ASN A 72 17.76 0.54 -8.10
C ASN A 72 18.20 -0.93 -8.10
N HIS A 73 19.52 -1.16 -7.98
CA HIS A 73 20.02 -2.49 -7.66
C HIS A 73 19.59 -2.89 -6.25
N THR A 74 18.68 -3.86 -6.17
CA THR A 74 17.97 -4.22 -4.93
C THR A 74 18.45 -5.57 -4.41
N LYS A 75 18.80 -5.63 -3.13
CA LYS A 75 19.28 -6.83 -2.45
C LYS A 75 18.14 -7.62 -1.82
N VAL A 76 17.16 -6.92 -1.28
CA VAL A 76 16.01 -7.51 -0.59
C VAL A 76 14.83 -6.55 -0.67
N VAL A 77 13.63 -7.12 -0.72
CA VAL A 77 12.36 -6.40 -0.70
C VAL A 77 11.53 -6.86 0.48
N VAL A 78 10.98 -5.93 1.25
CA VAL A 78 9.95 -6.25 2.25
C VAL A 78 8.70 -5.47 1.92
N VAL A 79 7.53 -6.13 2.00
CA VAL A 79 6.25 -5.48 1.69
C VAL A 79 5.25 -5.81 2.77
N MET A 80 4.60 -4.77 3.30
CA MET A 80 3.37 -4.93 4.06
C MET A 80 2.19 -4.52 3.20
N TRP A 81 1.34 -5.49 2.89
CA TRP A 81 0.10 -5.27 2.15
C TRP A 81 -0.94 -4.60 3.06
N SER A 82 -1.72 -3.70 2.48
CA SER A 82 -2.70 -2.89 3.20
C SER A 82 -4.09 -3.51 3.11
N PHE A 83 -5.04 -2.83 3.75
CA PHE A 83 -6.46 -3.14 3.71
C PHE A 83 -7.01 -3.13 2.28
N LEU A 84 -8.19 -3.74 2.15
CA LEU A 84 -9.05 -3.62 0.98
C LEU A 84 -9.61 -2.18 0.86
N SER A 85 -10.59 -1.96 -0.01
CA SER A 85 -11.25 -0.67 -0.23
C SER A 85 -10.37 0.47 -0.76
N ARG A 86 -9.30 0.19 -1.50
CA ARG A 86 -8.47 1.23 -2.12
C ARG A 86 -8.10 0.84 -3.55
N TYR A 87 -8.41 1.72 -4.48
CA TYR A 87 -8.09 1.53 -5.90
C TYR A 87 -6.93 2.41 -6.32
N ASP A 88 -6.17 1.98 -7.31
CA ASP A 88 -5.12 2.78 -7.95
C ASP A 88 -5.39 2.86 -9.45
N TRP A 89 -5.39 4.08 -9.99
CA TRP A 89 -5.77 4.34 -11.36
C TRP A 89 -4.75 5.21 -12.08
N ALA A 90 -4.47 4.86 -13.33
CA ALA A 90 -3.74 5.71 -14.26
C ALA A 90 -4.71 6.67 -14.94
N MET A 91 -4.78 7.90 -14.43
CA MET A 91 -5.62 8.96 -14.97
C MET A 91 -4.95 9.62 -16.19
N PRO A 92 -5.69 10.45 -16.96
CA PRO A 92 -5.08 11.40 -17.87
C PRO A 92 -3.97 12.21 -17.19
N ARG A 93 -2.94 12.61 -17.95
CA ARG A 93 -1.76 13.25 -17.34
C ARG A 93 -2.15 14.58 -16.69
N HIS A 94 -1.71 14.79 -15.46
CA HIS A 94 -1.91 16.03 -14.74
C HIS A 94 -0.80 16.27 -13.71
N ALA A 95 -0.29 17.50 -13.62
CA ALA A 95 0.88 17.84 -12.80
C ALA A 95 0.70 17.56 -11.29
N LYS A 96 -0.56 17.59 -10.81
CA LYS A 96 -0.90 17.33 -9.40
C LYS A 96 -1.07 15.84 -9.05
N LEU A 97 -1.00 14.94 -10.02
CA LEU A 97 -1.10 13.49 -9.79
C LEU A 97 0.27 12.86 -9.56
N GLU A 98 0.30 11.71 -8.89
CA GLU A 98 1.56 11.01 -8.61
C GLU A 98 2.24 10.61 -9.92
N GLN A 99 3.52 10.98 -10.07
CA GLN A 99 4.25 10.80 -11.33
C GLN A 99 3.46 11.32 -12.54
N THR A 100 2.70 12.41 -12.36
CA THR A 100 1.82 13.03 -13.34
C THR A 100 0.64 12.19 -13.83
N ARG A 101 0.35 11.04 -13.22
CA ARG A 101 -0.62 10.07 -13.77
C ARG A 101 -1.46 9.33 -12.74
N TRP A 102 -0.89 8.96 -11.60
CA TRP A 102 -1.50 7.99 -10.71
C TRP A 102 -2.33 8.67 -9.62
N ALA A 103 -3.50 8.08 -9.37
CA ALA A 103 -4.40 8.45 -8.29
C ALA A 103 -4.78 7.18 -7.50
N SER A 104 -4.41 7.15 -6.23
CA SER A 104 -4.95 6.17 -5.28
C SER A 104 -6.20 6.76 -4.62
N ILE A 105 -7.33 6.06 -4.76
CA ILE A 105 -8.65 6.50 -4.29
C ILE A 105 -9.18 5.57 -3.19
N SER A 106 -9.86 6.15 -2.22
CA SER A 106 -10.41 5.51 -1.02
C SER A 106 -11.86 5.98 -0.80
N PRO A 107 -12.67 5.33 0.07
CA PRO A 107 -14.03 5.76 0.35
C PRO A 107 -14.08 7.21 0.87
N TRP A 108 -13.06 7.64 1.59
CA TRP A 108 -12.92 9.01 2.09
C TRP A 108 -12.92 10.05 0.97
N ASP A 109 -12.48 9.67 -0.23
CA ASP A 109 -12.46 10.58 -1.38
C ASP A 109 -13.87 10.83 -1.95
N THR A 110 -14.90 10.14 -1.45
CA THR A 110 -16.32 10.38 -1.79
C THR A 110 -17.00 11.30 -0.78
N ASP A 111 -18.14 11.88 -1.12
CA ASP A 111 -18.93 12.75 -0.25
C ASP A 111 -19.44 12.00 0.98
N ALA A 112 -19.87 10.75 0.82
CA ALA A 112 -20.28 9.88 1.93
C ALA A 112 -19.12 9.60 2.90
N GLY A 113 -17.91 9.36 2.39
CA GLY A 113 -16.73 9.17 3.23
C GLY A 113 -16.16 10.47 3.82
N ASN A 114 -16.45 11.62 3.21
CA ASN A 114 -15.96 12.93 3.63
C ASN A 114 -16.48 13.31 5.03
N GLU A 115 -17.75 12.99 5.33
CA GLU A 115 -18.36 13.24 6.64
C GLU A 115 -17.73 12.41 7.77
N GLU A 116 -17.35 11.17 7.46
CA GLU A 116 -16.57 10.36 8.39
C GLU A 116 -15.16 10.96 8.56
N ALA A 117 -14.53 11.42 7.47
CA ALA A 117 -13.15 11.93 7.48
C ALA A 117 -13.05 13.14 8.37
N PHE A 118 -13.97 14.08 8.18
CA PHE A 118 -14.06 15.30 8.96
C PHE A 118 -14.22 15.02 10.45
N ARG A 119 -15.01 14.00 10.82
CA ARG A 119 -15.19 13.61 12.23
C ARG A 119 -13.93 13.00 12.84
N LYS A 120 -13.19 12.17 12.10
CA LYS A 120 -11.95 11.54 12.60
C LYS A 120 -10.75 12.49 12.62
N ILE A 121 -10.69 13.44 11.69
CA ILE A 121 -9.58 14.39 11.52
C ILE A 121 -9.82 15.71 12.30
N GLY A 122 -10.97 15.85 12.98
CA GLY A 122 -11.38 17.05 13.69
C GLY A 122 -10.37 17.58 14.74
N GLY A 123 -9.47 16.72 15.25
CA GLY A 123 -8.47 17.09 16.25
C GLY A 123 -7.11 17.59 15.72
N SER A 124 -6.86 17.59 14.40
CA SER A 124 -5.56 17.99 13.82
C SER A 124 -5.72 18.97 12.65
N GLU A 125 -5.31 20.23 12.85
CA GLU A 125 -5.36 21.26 11.80
C GLU A 125 -4.54 20.87 10.56
N THR A 126 -3.33 20.32 10.75
CA THR A 126 -2.46 19.88 9.65
C THR A 126 -3.10 18.81 8.79
N GLN A 127 -3.74 17.81 9.40
CA GLN A 127 -4.43 16.76 8.66
C GLN A 127 -5.67 17.32 7.93
N GLN A 128 -6.37 18.31 8.49
CA GLN A 128 -7.48 18.99 7.81
C GLN A 128 -7.01 19.78 6.59
N GLU A 129 -5.86 20.46 6.66
CA GLU A 129 -5.29 21.18 5.52
C GLU A 129 -4.87 20.22 4.40
N GLN A 130 -4.18 19.13 4.75
CA GLN A 130 -3.82 18.09 3.79
C GLN A 130 -5.06 17.48 3.13
N TRP A 131 -6.12 17.27 3.91
CA TRP A 131 -7.41 16.80 3.43
C TRP A 131 -8.04 17.76 2.41
N LYS A 132 -8.14 19.05 2.76
CA LYS A 132 -8.68 20.09 1.87
C LYS A 132 -7.87 20.22 0.58
N ALA A 133 -6.54 20.20 0.68
CA ALA A 133 -5.66 20.25 -0.48
C ALA A 133 -5.83 19.03 -1.40
N ARG A 134 -6.05 17.84 -0.82
CA ARG A 134 -6.34 16.62 -1.56
C ARG A 134 -7.69 16.70 -2.29
N GLN A 135 -8.76 17.13 -1.60
CA GLN A 135 -10.09 17.29 -2.21
C GLN A 135 -10.05 18.23 -3.41
N LYS A 136 -9.46 19.43 -3.23
CA LYS A 136 -9.26 20.39 -4.34
C LYS A 136 -8.48 19.78 -5.51
N THR A 137 -7.41 19.05 -5.22
CA THR A 137 -6.64 18.35 -6.26
C THR A 137 -7.49 17.33 -7.01
N PHE A 138 -8.34 16.58 -6.29
CA PHE A 138 -9.14 15.51 -6.87
C PHE A 138 -10.31 16.05 -7.70
N GLU A 139 -10.89 17.17 -7.30
CA GLU A 139 -11.86 17.92 -8.11
C GLU A 139 -11.25 18.39 -9.42
N GLU A 140 -10.12 19.12 -9.36
CA GLU A 140 -9.45 19.68 -10.55
C GLU A 140 -8.97 18.61 -11.54
N THR A 141 -8.61 17.43 -11.04
CA THR A 141 -8.08 16.33 -11.87
C THR A 141 -9.16 15.38 -12.40
N GLY A 142 -10.43 15.60 -12.04
CA GLY A 142 -11.53 14.68 -12.35
C GLY A 142 -11.49 13.36 -11.58
N VAL A 143 -10.59 13.22 -10.60
CA VAL A 143 -10.50 12.03 -9.75
C VAL A 143 -11.70 11.94 -8.82
N LYS A 144 -12.19 13.06 -8.29
CA LYS A 144 -13.36 13.12 -7.39
C LYS A 144 -14.62 12.50 -8.00
N PRO A 145 -15.15 12.98 -9.15
CA PRO A 145 -16.34 12.38 -9.76
C PRO A 145 -16.11 10.93 -10.22
N PHE A 146 -14.87 10.56 -10.56
CA PHE A 146 -14.54 9.18 -10.86
C PHE A 146 -14.59 8.28 -9.62
N ALA A 147 -14.05 8.73 -8.49
CA ALA A 147 -14.12 8.04 -7.21
C ALA A 147 -15.59 7.84 -6.79
N GLU A 148 -16.42 8.88 -6.88
CA GLU A 148 -17.87 8.78 -6.65
C GLU A 148 -18.50 7.66 -7.47
N SER A 149 -18.23 7.62 -8.77
CA SER A 149 -18.79 6.61 -9.67
C SER A 149 -18.34 5.19 -9.29
N ILE A 150 -17.05 5.00 -9.01
CA ILE A 150 -16.51 3.71 -8.60
C ILE A 150 -17.16 3.24 -7.30
N TYR A 151 -17.17 4.07 -6.25
CA TYR A 151 -17.70 3.65 -4.96
C TYR A 151 -19.21 3.47 -4.95
N LYS A 152 -19.94 4.22 -5.78
CA LYS A 152 -21.39 4.08 -5.92
C LYS A 152 -21.81 2.84 -6.71
N HIS A 153 -21.03 2.44 -7.72
CA HIS A 153 -21.50 1.47 -8.71
C HIS A 153 -20.66 0.20 -8.83
N ALA A 154 -19.37 0.26 -8.52
CA ALA A 154 -18.42 -0.82 -8.80
C ALA A 154 -17.72 -1.36 -7.57
N ALA A 155 -17.57 -0.56 -6.50
CA ALA A 155 -16.80 -0.97 -5.34
C ALA A 155 -17.45 -2.16 -4.64
N ASN A 156 -16.68 -3.23 -4.51
CA ASN A 156 -17.10 -4.43 -3.82
C ASN A 156 -15.88 -5.22 -3.35
N GLU A 157 -16.05 -5.91 -2.22
CA GLU A 157 -15.00 -6.67 -1.55
C GLU A 157 -14.37 -7.72 -2.49
N TYR A 158 -15.18 -8.44 -3.27
CA TYR A 158 -14.68 -9.46 -4.20
C TYR A 158 -13.67 -8.88 -5.20
N HIS A 159 -14.01 -7.76 -5.84
CA HIS A 159 -13.14 -7.11 -6.81
C HIS A 159 -11.86 -6.55 -6.16
N GLU A 160 -11.96 -6.04 -4.93
CA GLU A 160 -10.81 -5.52 -4.19
C GLU A 160 -9.82 -6.61 -3.79
N ILE A 161 -10.31 -7.78 -3.38
CA ILE A 161 -9.47 -8.95 -3.12
C ILE A 161 -8.84 -9.42 -4.42
N TYR A 162 -9.64 -9.56 -5.49
CA TYR A 162 -9.16 -9.93 -6.82
C TYR A 162 -7.99 -9.05 -7.28
N LEU A 163 -8.14 -7.72 -7.18
CA LEU A 163 -7.07 -6.78 -7.53
C LEU A 163 -5.85 -6.91 -6.62
N SER A 164 -6.07 -7.06 -5.31
CA SER A 164 -4.99 -7.19 -4.32
C SER A 164 -4.16 -8.45 -4.54
N TRP A 165 -4.81 -9.60 -4.67
CA TRP A 165 -4.13 -10.88 -4.92
C TRP A 165 -3.44 -10.91 -6.27
N LYS A 166 -4.06 -10.36 -7.32
CA LYS A 166 -3.39 -10.19 -8.62
C LYS A 166 -2.12 -9.35 -8.49
N SER A 167 -2.15 -8.26 -7.72
CA SER A 167 -0.97 -7.41 -7.48
C SER A 167 0.13 -8.10 -6.67
N ILE A 168 -0.26 -8.93 -5.69
CA ILE A 168 0.66 -9.77 -4.91
C ILE A 168 1.37 -10.77 -5.82
N ILE A 169 0.61 -11.58 -6.56
CA ILE A 169 1.13 -12.62 -7.46
C ILE A 169 2.04 -11.99 -8.52
N TRP A 170 1.59 -10.87 -9.10
CA TRP A 170 2.38 -10.14 -10.09
C TRP A 170 3.73 -9.67 -9.52
N LEU A 171 3.74 -9.05 -8.34
CA LEU A 171 4.98 -8.57 -7.73
C LEU A 171 5.88 -9.75 -7.31
N GLN A 172 5.31 -10.79 -6.70
CA GLN A 172 5.99 -12.03 -6.33
C GLN A 172 6.76 -12.60 -7.53
N ASN A 173 6.06 -12.85 -8.64
CA ASN A 173 6.63 -13.42 -9.86
C ASN A 173 7.77 -12.55 -10.43
N ILE A 174 7.65 -11.22 -10.33
CA ILE A 174 8.73 -10.31 -10.75
C ILE A 174 9.96 -10.44 -9.84
N LEU A 175 9.77 -10.51 -8.52
CA LEU A 175 10.85 -10.62 -7.56
C LEU A 175 11.59 -11.95 -7.71
N GLU A 176 10.85 -13.04 -7.88
CA GLU A 176 11.39 -14.37 -8.17
C GLU A 176 12.17 -14.40 -9.48
N LYS A 177 11.58 -13.86 -10.56
CA LYS A 177 12.25 -13.75 -11.87
C LYS A 177 13.55 -12.97 -11.78
N LYS A 178 13.57 -11.90 -10.98
CA LYS A 178 14.77 -11.08 -10.72
C LYS A 178 15.72 -11.71 -9.69
N LYS A 179 15.36 -12.84 -9.09
CA LYS A 179 16.09 -13.51 -8.00
C LYS A 179 16.36 -12.57 -6.82
N ILE A 180 15.40 -11.68 -6.54
CA ILE A 180 15.45 -10.77 -5.38
C ILE A 180 14.76 -11.47 -4.22
N PRO A 181 15.47 -11.78 -3.11
CA PRO A 181 14.83 -12.25 -1.89
C PRO A 181 13.77 -11.26 -1.40
N PHE A 182 12.64 -11.78 -0.94
CA PHE A 182 11.57 -10.94 -0.44
C PHE A 182 10.84 -11.56 0.75
N MET A 183 10.16 -10.68 1.47
CA MET A 183 9.31 -11.00 2.60
C MET A 183 8.01 -10.20 2.47
N PHE A 184 6.88 -10.89 2.60
CA PHE A 184 5.57 -10.29 2.67
C PHE A 184 5.00 -10.36 4.08
N THR A 185 4.20 -9.37 4.42
CA THR A 185 3.38 -9.32 5.63
C THR A 185 2.13 -8.49 5.34
N LEU A 186 1.27 -8.30 6.32
CA LEU A 186 0.01 -7.58 6.16
C LEU A 186 -0.31 -6.71 7.36
N ALA A 187 -0.95 -5.58 7.07
CA ALA A 187 -1.46 -4.67 8.09
C ALA A 187 -2.67 -5.28 8.83
N ASP A 188 -3.48 -6.09 8.13
CA ASP A 188 -4.66 -6.72 8.71
C ASP A 188 -5.15 -7.95 7.91
N ASN A 189 -5.70 -8.93 8.63
CA ASN A 189 -6.13 -10.23 8.08
C ASN A 189 -7.32 -10.14 7.10
N SER A 190 -8.00 -9.00 7.01
CA SER A 190 -9.06 -8.77 6.01
C SER A 190 -8.63 -8.99 4.56
N LEU A 191 -7.32 -8.98 4.28
CA LEU A 191 -6.81 -9.32 2.95
C LEU A 191 -7.06 -10.79 2.54
N PHE A 192 -7.17 -11.70 3.52
CA PHE A 192 -7.38 -13.13 3.28
C PHE A 192 -8.69 -13.66 3.86
N TYR A 193 -9.25 -12.98 4.86
CA TYR A 193 -10.40 -13.44 5.61
C TYR A 193 -11.50 -12.37 5.73
N LYS A 194 -12.74 -12.79 5.53
CA LYS A 194 -13.91 -12.10 6.08
C LYS A 194 -14.25 -12.73 7.41
N GLU A 195 -13.92 -12.04 8.50
CA GLU A 195 -14.04 -12.59 9.86
C GLU A 195 -13.25 -13.91 10.01
N LYS A 196 -13.93 -15.06 9.99
CA LYS A 196 -13.34 -16.40 10.07
C LYS A 196 -13.39 -17.17 8.75
N LYS A 197 -14.02 -16.62 7.71
CA LYS A 197 -14.17 -17.27 6.41
C LYS A 197 -13.07 -16.83 5.48
N HIS A 198 -12.36 -17.77 4.88
CA HIS A 198 -11.29 -17.44 3.94
C HIS A 198 -11.88 -17.03 2.59
N HIS A 199 -11.36 -15.96 1.99
CA HIS A 199 -11.81 -15.50 0.67
C HIS A 199 -11.58 -16.51 -0.46
N LYS A 200 -10.65 -17.46 -0.29
CA LYS A 200 -10.35 -18.48 -1.32
C LYS A 200 -11.49 -19.49 -1.47
N ASP A 201 -12.36 -19.60 -0.46
CA ASP A 201 -13.47 -20.54 -0.42
C ASP A 201 -14.73 -19.96 -1.08
N GLN A 202 -14.65 -18.74 -1.67
CA GLN A 202 -15.79 -18.09 -2.32
C GLN A 202 -16.15 -18.76 -3.66
N ASP A 203 -15.16 -19.00 -4.52
CA ASP A 203 -15.33 -19.70 -5.79
C ASP A 203 -14.00 -20.25 -6.35
N SER A 204 -14.05 -20.89 -7.52
CA SER A 204 -12.89 -21.48 -8.18
C SER A 204 -11.84 -20.46 -8.64
N LEU A 205 -12.25 -19.23 -8.99
CA LEU A 205 -11.31 -18.18 -9.41
C LEU A 205 -10.52 -17.68 -8.20
N MET A 206 -11.19 -17.41 -7.08
CA MET A 206 -10.52 -16.99 -5.85
C MET A 206 -9.62 -18.09 -5.30
N LYS A 207 -10.07 -19.35 -5.35
CA LYS A 207 -9.21 -20.49 -5.01
C LYS A 207 -7.94 -20.53 -5.87
N ALA A 208 -8.09 -20.42 -7.19
CA ALA A 208 -6.95 -20.46 -8.11
C ALA A 208 -5.97 -19.31 -7.86
N LEU A 209 -6.46 -18.08 -7.66
CA LEU A 209 -5.60 -16.93 -7.33
C LEU A 209 -4.85 -17.13 -6.01
N HIS A 210 -5.52 -17.63 -4.99
CA HIS A 210 -4.87 -17.90 -3.71
C HIS A 210 -3.76 -18.95 -3.85
N ASP A 211 -4.00 -20.01 -4.63
CA ASP A 211 -3.03 -21.11 -4.81
C ASP A 211 -1.74 -20.65 -5.53
N GLU A 212 -1.76 -19.51 -6.23
CA GLU A 212 -0.57 -18.88 -6.84
C GLU A 212 0.26 -18.03 -5.86
N ILE A 213 -0.27 -17.72 -4.67
CA ILE A 213 0.46 -16.94 -3.66
C ILE A 213 1.39 -17.87 -2.88
N ASP A 214 2.69 -17.57 -2.88
CA ASP A 214 3.67 -18.32 -2.10
C ASP A 214 3.60 -17.90 -0.61
N ILE A 215 2.75 -18.58 0.14
CA ILE A 215 2.55 -18.37 1.58
C ILE A 215 3.85 -18.57 2.39
N THR A 216 4.85 -19.30 1.87
CA THR A 216 6.14 -19.47 2.58
C THR A 216 6.96 -18.18 2.68
N LYS A 217 6.59 -17.15 1.90
CA LYS A 217 7.20 -15.81 1.93
C LYS A 217 6.46 -14.85 2.87
N TRP A 218 5.39 -15.30 3.52
CA TRP A 218 4.58 -14.48 4.41
C TRP A 218 4.96 -14.67 5.86
N PHE A 219 5.00 -13.56 6.59
CA PHE A 219 5.38 -13.53 7.99
C PHE A 219 4.40 -12.67 8.78
N SER A 220 4.16 -13.08 10.02
CA SER A 220 3.32 -12.38 10.99
C SER A 220 4.19 -11.84 12.12
N PHE A 221 3.88 -10.65 12.62
CA PHE A 221 4.51 -10.09 13.80
C PHE A 221 3.51 -10.13 14.96
N GLY A 222 3.76 -10.98 15.97
CA GLY A 222 2.86 -11.18 17.11
C GLY A 222 1.74 -12.20 16.86
N GLU A 223 0.80 -12.28 17.81
CA GLU A 223 -0.31 -13.27 17.79
C GLU A 223 -1.46 -12.92 16.83
N ARG A 224 -1.52 -11.67 16.39
CA ARG A 224 -2.42 -11.21 15.34
C ARG A 224 -1.57 -10.68 14.21
N MET A 225 -1.96 -10.89 12.97
CA MET A 225 -1.31 -10.26 11.82
C MET A 225 -1.70 -8.76 11.77
N MET A 226 -1.27 -8.00 12.77
CA MET A 226 -1.37 -6.55 12.82
C MET A 226 0.06 -6.01 12.84
N GLY A 227 0.44 -5.33 11.76
CA GLY A 227 1.68 -4.55 11.71
C GLY A 227 1.50 -3.14 12.21
#